data_AF-A0A3D2L275-F1
#
_entry.id   AF-A0A3D2L275-F1
#
_cell.length_a   1.000
_cell.length_b   1.000
_cell.length_c   1.000
_cell.angle_alpha   90.00
_cell.angle_beta   90.00
_cell.angle_gamma   90.00
#
_symmetry.space_group_name_H-M   'P 1'
#
loop_
_entity.id
_entity.type
_entity.pdbx_description
1 polymer ?
#
loop_
_entity_poly.entity_id
_entity_poly.type
_entity_poly.pdbx_seq_one_letter_code
_entity_poly.pdbx_strand_id
1 'polypeptide(L)'
;MAVTNRDMANAVRALSMDAVEAAKSGHVGLPLGMADAATVLFRKFLKFDPTQPDWPDRDRFILSAGHGSMLIYSLLHLTGYKSVSRDDIRNFRQLGANTPGHPENFVTKGVETTTGPLGQGIATAVGMAMAERHLNARFGDDLVDHKTYVIVGDGCLMEGVSQEAITLAGHMKLDRLIVLWDDNSVT
;
A
#
# COMPACT_ATOMS: atom_id res chain seq x y z
N MET A 1 9.08 26.07 -13.13
CA MET A 1 7.73 25.47 -12.95
C MET A 1 7.72 24.71 -11.63
N ALA A 2 6.65 24.81 -10.84
CA ALA A 2 6.49 24.00 -9.64
C ALA A 2 5.96 22.61 -10.02
N VAL A 3 6.45 21.56 -9.36
CA VAL A 3 6.02 20.16 -9.60
C VAL A 3 4.56 20.00 -9.18
N THR A 4 3.70 19.56 -10.10
CA THR A 4 2.27 19.35 -9.85
C THR A 4 1.98 17.95 -9.32
N ASN A 5 0.77 17.72 -8.78
CA ASN A 5 0.31 16.37 -8.43
C ASN A 5 0.35 15.43 -9.64
N ARG A 6 0.02 15.94 -10.82
CA ARG A 6 0.02 15.17 -12.06
C ARG A 6 1.43 14.76 -12.46
N ASP A 7 2.42 15.63 -12.27
CA ASP A 7 3.83 15.29 -12.55
C ASP A 7 4.32 14.17 -11.63
N MET A 8 3.97 14.23 -10.33
CA MET A 8 4.30 13.17 -9.37
C MET A 8 3.59 11.85 -9.69
N ALA A 9 2.30 11.89 -10.02
CA ALA A 9 1.57 10.69 -10.43
C ALA A 9 2.16 10.09 -11.72
N ASN A 10 2.57 10.92 -12.68
CA ASN A 10 3.24 10.46 -13.89
C ASN A 10 4.62 9.84 -13.60
N ALA A 11 5.34 10.31 -12.58
CA ALA A 11 6.57 9.66 -12.14
C ALA A 11 6.30 8.23 -11.60
N VAL A 12 5.24 8.05 -10.81
CA VAL A 12 4.79 6.72 -10.35
C VAL A 12 4.45 5.82 -11.55
N ARG A 13 3.71 6.34 -12.53
CA ARG A 13 3.38 5.61 -13.77
C ARG A 13 4.61 5.20 -14.54
N ALA A 14 5.54 6.13 -14.78
CA ALA A 14 6.75 5.89 -15.55
C ALA A 14 7.62 4.81 -14.89
N LEU A 15 7.90 4.95 -13.58
CA LEU A 15 8.66 3.93 -12.83
C LEU A 15 8.01 2.55 -12.90
N SER A 16 6.68 2.49 -12.78
CA SER A 16 5.94 1.23 -12.84
C SER A 16 6.00 0.58 -14.21
N MET A 17 5.83 1.35 -15.30
CA MET A 17 5.93 0.81 -16.67
C MET A 17 7.34 0.34 -16.98
N ASP A 18 8.35 1.17 -16.69
CA ASP A 18 9.75 0.87 -17.01
C ASP A 18 10.24 -0.39 -16.29
N ALA A 19 9.87 -0.56 -15.02
CA ALA A 19 10.26 -1.74 -14.24
C ALA A 19 9.58 -3.03 -14.73
N VAL A 20 8.28 -2.98 -15.05
CA VAL A 20 7.56 -4.14 -15.59
C VAL A 20 8.10 -4.53 -16.96
N GLU A 21 8.38 -3.55 -17.83
CA GLU A 21 8.97 -3.78 -19.16
C GLU A 21 10.37 -4.40 -19.02
N ALA A 22 11.23 -3.84 -18.17
CA ALA A 22 12.57 -4.37 -17.91
C ALA A 22 12.54 -5.82 -17.38
N ALA A 23 11.60 -6.13 -16.49
CA ALA A 23 11.43 -7.48 -15.95
C ALA A 23 10.76 -8.46 -16.93
N LYS A 24 10.13 -7.97 -18.00
CA LYS A 24 9.25 -8.73 -18.91
C LYS A 24 8.17 -9.53 -18.17
N SER A 25 7.75 -9.01 -17.02
CA SER A 25 6.85 -9.67 -16.06
C SER A 25 6.29 -8.64 -15.10
N GLY A 26 4.98 -8.67 -14.85
CA GLY A 26 4.33 -7.79 -13.88
C GLY A 26 2.97 -7.28 -14.33
N HIS A 27 2.39 -6.39 -13.52
CA HIS A 27 1.06 -5.83 -13.74
C HIS A 27 1.15 -4.30 -13.73
N VAL A 28 0.87 -3.68 -14.88
CA VAL A 28 0.92 -2.22 -15.05
C VAL A 28 -0.42 -1.53 -14.82
N GLY A 29 -1.55 -2.23 -14.99
CA GLY A 29 -2.88 -1.64 -14.97
C GLY A 29 -3.19 -0.86 -13.68
N LEU A 30 -3.17 -1.56 -12.54
CA LEU A 30 -3.44 -0.95 -11.23
C LEU A 30 -2.48 0.19 -10.89
N PRO A 31 -1.12 0.06 -11.01
CA PRO A 31 -0.23 1.18 -10.76
C PRO A 31 -0.55 2.41 -11.61
N LEU A 32 -1.02 2.23 -12.84
CA LEU A 32 -1.38 3.34 -13.73
C LEU A 32 -2.70 4.00 -13.35
N GLY A 33 -3.71 3.21 -12.99
CA GLY A 33 -5.02 3.70 -12.56
C GLY A 33 -4.96 4.44 -11.22
N MET A 34 -4.28 3.84 -10.24
CA MET A 34 -4.24 4.34 -8.86
C MET A 34 -3.14 5.36 -8.57
N ALA A 35 -2.29 5.72 -9.56
CA ALA A 35 -1.20 6.68 -9.34
C ALA A 35 -1.66 8.04 -8.80
N ASP A 36 -2.77 8.60 -9.30
CA ASP A 36 -3.27 9.90 -8.82
C ASP A 36 -3.76 9.82 -7.37
N ALA A 37 -4.58 8.81 -7.05
CA ALA A 37 -5.12 8.60 -5.71
C ALA A 37 -3.99 8.32 -4.71
N ALA A 38 -3.04 7.44 -5.05
CA ALA A 38 -1.91 7.12 -4.20
C ALA A 38 -0.96 8.31 -4.01
N THR A 39 -0.71 9.10 -5.06
CA THR A 39 0.09 10.34 -4.96
C THR A 39 -0.55 11.32 -3.98
N VAL A 40 -1.86 11.52 -4.07
CA VAL A 40 -2.57 12.41 -3.15
C VAL A 40 -2.54 11.87 -1.72
N LEU A 41 -2.77 10.57 -1.54
CA LEU A 41 -2.71 9.89 -0.24
C LEU A 41 -1.35 10.11 0.43
N PHE A 42 -0.25 9.71 -0.24
CA PHE A 42 1.10 9.82 0.31
C PHE A 42 1.58 11.26 0.47
N ARG A 43 1.15 12.19 -0.39
CA ARG A 43 1.59 13.59 -0.31
C ARG A 43 0.87 14.37 0.80
N LYS A 44 -0.43 14.10 1.03
CA LYS A 44 -1.30 15.01 1.79
C LYS A 44 -1.91 14.41 3.05
N PHE A 45 -2.05 13.09 3.12
CA PHE A 45 -2.89 12.45 4.15
C PHE A 45 -2.11 11.47 5.01
N LEU A 46 -1.23 10.68 4.41
CA LEU A 46 -0.51 9.63 5.12
C LEU A 46 0.53 10.25 6.06
N LYS A 47 0.44 9.91 7.35
CA LYS A 47 1.41 10.27 8.38
C LYS A 47 2.52 9.22 8.42
N PHE A 48 3.70 9.49 7.87
CA PHE A 48 4.82 8.54 7.87
C PHE A 48 6.17 9.26 7.89
N ASP A 49 7.22 8.51 8.26
CA ASP A 49 8.61 8.92 8.16
C ASP A 49 9.41 7.82 7.43
N PRO A 50 9.91 8.08 6.20
CA PRO A 50 10.67 7.09 5.43
C PRO A 50 11.99 6.69 6.10
N THR A 51 12.50 7.50 7.04
CA THR A 51 13.70 7.21 7.82
C THR A 51 13.42 6.36 9.05
N GLN A 52 12.14 6.28 9.48
CA GLN A 52 11.68 5.51 10.62
C GLN A 52 10.49 4.61 10.24
N PRO A 53 10.70 3.61 9.36
CA PRO A 53 9.63 2.73 8.89
C PRO A 53 8.95 1.92 10.01
N ASP A 54 9.61 1.77 11.16
CA ASP A 54 9.09 1.03 12.32
C ASP A 54 8.47 1.97 13.39
N TRP A 55 8.32 3.28 13.12
CA TRP A 55 7.68 4.25 14.04
C TRP A 55 6.28 3.76 14.44
N PRO A 56 6.00 3.51 15.74
CA PRO A 56 4.75 2.87 16.16
C PRO A 56 3.48 3.56 15.69
N ASP A 57 3.44 4.90 15.74
CA ASP A 57 2.25 5.70 15.47
C ASP A 57 2.18 6.27 14.03
N ARG A 58 2.94 5.74 13.08
CA ARG A 58 2.74 6.06 11.64
C ARG A 58 1.37 5.56 11.16
N ASP A 59 0.80 6.17 10.13
CA ASP A 59 -0.30 5.55 9.40
C ASP A 59 0.18 4.29 8.68
N ARG A 60 -0.70 3.29 8.61
CA ARG A 60 -0.44 2.04 7.90
C ARG A 60 -1.00 2.13 6.49
N PHE A 61 -0.21 1.69 5.50
CA PHE A 61 -0.66 1.54 4.12
C PHE A 61 -0.53 0.09 3.67
N ILE A 62 -1.63 -0.49 3.20
CA ILE A 62 -1.68 -1.87 2.70
C ILE A 62 -2.13 -1.84 1.23
N LEU A 63 -1.39 -2.54 0.38
CA LEU A 63 -1.81 -2.81 -1.00
C LEU A 63 -2.43 -4.21 -1.06
N SER A 64 -3.75 -4.33 -0.83
CA SER A 64 -4.42 -5.64 -0.83
C SER A 64 -4.41 -6.29 -2.22
N ALA A 65 -4.56 -5.47 -3.27
CA ALA A 65 -4.35 -5.88 -4.65
C ALA A 65 -2.85 -5.98 -4.97
N GLY A 66 -2.15 -6.90 -4.29
CA GLY A 66 -0.69 -6.99 -4.28
C GLY A 66 -0.05 -7.24 -5.64
N HIS A 67 -0.81 -7.68 -6.64
CA HIS A 67 -0.29 -7.86 -8.01
C HIS A 67 0.23 -6.55 -8.61
N GLY A 68 -0.34 -5.40 -8.20
CA GLY A 68 0.10 -4.05 -8.57
C GLY A 68 1.28 -3.53 -7.75
N SER A 69 2.19 -4.42 -7.33
CA SER A 69 3.30 -4.14 -6.40
C SER A 69 4.20 -2.98 -6.81
N MET A 70 4.35 -2.72 -8.11
CA MET A 70 5.11 -1.56 -8.59
C MET A 70 4.54 -0.20 -8.14
N LEU A 71 3.25 -0.12 -7.78
CA LEU A 71 2.67 1.07 -7.17
C LEU A 71 3.36 1.39 -5.84
N ILE A 72 3.41 0.42 -4.92
CA ILE A 72 4.00 0.64 -3.61
C ILE A 72 5.51 0.79 -3.69
N TYR A 73 6.21 0.04 -4.55
CA TYR A 73 7.66 0.22 -4.71
C TYR A 73 8.01 1.59 -5.28
N SER A 74 7.25 2.09 -6.26
CA SER A 74 7.44 3.45 -6.79
C SER A 74 7.24 4.51 -5.70
N LEU A 75 6.21 4.35 -4.86
CA LEU A 75 5.93 5.28 -3.76
C LEU A 75 7.03 5.24 -2.69
N LEU A 76 7.48 4.06 -2.28
CA LEU A 76 8.57 3.90 -1.32
C LEU A 76 9.86 4.54 -1.86
N HIS A 77 10.19 4.31 -3.13
CA HIS A 77 11.35 4.93 -3.78
C HIS A 77 11.25 6.46 -3.78
N LEU A 78 10.14 7.00 -4.30
CA LEU A 78 9.94 8.44 -4.47
C LEU A 78 9.83 9.20 -3.15
N THR A 79 9.37 8.54 -2.09
CA THR A 79 9.28 9.12 -0.73
C THR A 79 10.56 8.94 0.07
N GLY A 80 11.57 8.24 -0.46
CA GLY A 80 12.91 8.18 0.13
C GLY A 80 13.14 7.03 1.11
N TYR A 81 12.34 5.96 1.06
CA TYR A 81 12.63 4.75 1.83
C TYR A 81 13.92 4.09 1.31
N LYS A 82 14.88 3.86 2.22
CA LYS A 82 16.17 3.24 1.87
C LYS A 82 16.06 1.80 1.37
N SER A 83 14.96 1.13 1.67
CA SER A 83 14.66 -0.24 1.24
C SER A 83 14.38 -0.37 -0.26
N VAL A 84 14.09 0.73 -0.95
CA VAL A 84 13.79 0.72 -2.38
C VAL A 84 14.59 1.81 -3.09
N SER A 85 15.80 1.45 -3.51
CA SER A 85 16.62 2.30 -4.38
C SER A 85 16.12 2.25 -5.83
N ARG A 86 16.70 3.12 -6.67
CA ARG A 86 16.44 3.08 -8.12
C ARG A 86 16.90 1.76 -8.74
N ASP A 87 17.97 1.16 -8.21
CA ASP A 87 18.47 -0.12 -8.70
C ASP A 87 17.58 -1.28 -8.26
N ASP A 88 16.95 -1.19 -7.09
CA ASP A 88 15.89 -2.14 -6.71
C ASP A 88 14.72 -2.07 -7.70
N ILE A 89 14.24 -0.87 -8.05
CA ILE A 89 13.19 -0.69 -9.07
C ILE A 89 13.57 -1.35 -10.42
N ARG A 90 14.82 -1.19 -10.86
CA ARG A 90 15.33 -1.84 -12.08
C ARG A 90 15.39 -3.36 -11.98
N ASN A 91 15.58 -3.89 -10.77
CA ASN A 91 15.64 -5.31 -10.45
C ASN A 91 14.29 -5.89 -10.03
N PHE A 92 13.17 -5.23 -10.38
CA PHE A 92 11.83 -5.75 -10.13
C PHE A 92 11.69 -7.21 -10.60
N ARG A 93 11.16 -8.07 -9.71
CA ARG A 93 10.97 -9.52 -9.93
C ARG A 93 12.24 -10.34 -10.20
N GLN A 94 13.43 -9.77 -10.01
CA GLN A 94 14.67 -10.53 -10.14
C GLN A 94 14.97 -11.29 -8.84
N LEU A 95 15.65 -12.43 -8.97
CA LEU A 95 15.99 -13.29 -7.84
C LEU A 95 16.84 -12.53 -6.80
N GLY A 96 16.37 -12.50 -5.55
CA GLY A 96 17.07 -11.83 -4.45
C GLY A 96 16.90 -10.31 -4.39
N ALA A 97 16.10 -9.71 -5.28
CA ALA A 97 15.83 -8.28 -5.25
C ALA A 97 14.87 -7.88 -4.09
N ASN A 98 14.98 -6.64 -3.61
CA ASN A 98 14.09 -6.07 -2.60
C ASN A 98 12.72 -5.64 -3.15
N THR A 99 12.42 -5.99 -4.40
CA THR A 99 11.16 -5.67 -5.08
C THR A 99 10.57 -6.95 -5.70
N PRO A 100 10.12 -7.90 -4.86
CA PRO A 100 9.52 -9.14 -5.31
C PRO A 100 8.20 -8.89 -6.08
N GLY A 101 7.72 -9.92 -6.79
CA GLY A 101 6.56 -9.78 -7.67
C GLY A 101 5.25 -9.39 -6.97
N HIS A 102 5.13 -9.70 -5.69
CA HIS A 102 4.11 -9.22 -4.77
C HIS A 102 4.79 -8.63 -3.53
N PRO A 103 4.17 -7.68 -2.79
CA PRO A 103 4.79 -7.07 -1.61
C PRO A 103 5.01 -8.10 -0.51
N GLU A 104 6.22 -8.12 0.06
CA GLU A 104 6.62 -9.04 1.13
C GLU A 104 7.22 -8.25 2.30
N ASN A 105 6.58 -8.28 3.47
CA ASN A 105 7.02 -7.51 4.65
C ASN A 105 8.38 -7.95 5.19
N PHE A 106 8.72 -9.22 5.00
CA PHE A 106 9.98 -9.82 5.45
C PHE A 106 11.15 -9.54 4.49
N VAL A 107 10.87 -8.98 3.31
CA VAL A 107 11.88 -8.56 2.33
C VAL A 107 12.02 -7.05 2.31
N THR A 108 10.91 -6.31 2.24
CA THR A 108 10.92 -4.88 1.93
C THR A 108 10.44 -4.05 3.12
N LYS A 109 11.37 -3.36 3.81
CA LYS A 109 10.96 -2.40 4.87
C LYS A 109 10.06 -1.30 4.28
N GLY A 110 8.97 -0.97 4.99
CA GLY A 110 7.91 -0.09 4.50
C GLY A 110 6.72 -0.82 3.85
N VAL A 111 6.85 -2.13 3.57
CA VAL A 111 5.70 -2.99 3.27
C VAL A 111 5.19 -3.58 4.58
N GLU A 112 3.94 -3.24 4.93
CA GLU A 112 3.36 -3.60 6.23
C GLU A 112 2.99 -5.09 6.36
N THR A 113 2.54 -5.71 5.26
CA THR A 113 2.12 -7.11 5.25
C THR A 113 2.35 -7.74 3.87
N THR A 114 2.46 -9.07 3.84
CA THR A 114 2.62 -9.81 2.59
C THR A 114 1.26 -9.99 1.93
N THR A 115 1.16 -9.61 0.66
CA THR A 115 -0.07 -9.68 -0.14
C THR A 115 0.18 -10.38 -1.46
N GLY A 116 -0.83 -10.51 -2.30
CA GLY A 116 -0.80 -11.29 -3.54
C GLY A 116 -2.01 -12.21 -3.62
N PRO A 117 -2.19 -13.12 -2.63
CA PRO A 117 -3.47 -13.80 -2.44
C PRO A 117 -4.55 -12.74 -2.15
N LEU A 118 -5.54 -12.64 -3.03
CA LEU A 118 -6.56 -11.60 -2.98
C LEU A 118 -7.36 -11.69 -1.67
N GLY A 119 -7.86 -10.54 -1.19
CA GLY A 119 -8.63 -10.44 0.06
C GLY A 119 -7.80 -10.44 1.36
N GLN A 120 -6.57 -10.96 1.36
CA GLN A 120 -5.75 -11.04 2.58
C GLN A 120 -5.32 -9.66 3.11
N GLY A 121 -5.02 -8.71 2.22
CA GLY A 121 -4.59 -7.37 2.62
C GLY A 121 -5.68 -6.58 3.33
N ILE A 122 -6.92 -6.62 2.84
CA ILE A 122 -8.07 -5.97 3.51
C ILE A 122 -8.36 -6.62 4.86
N ALA A 123 -8.31 -7.95 4.97
CA ALA A 123 -8.46 -8.64 6.25
C ALA A 123 -7.37 -8.24 7.26
N THR A 124 -6.12 -8.12 6.80
CA THR A 124 -5.01 -7.64 7.62
C THR A 124 -5.19 -6.18 8.05
N ALA A 125 -5.67 -5.32 7.14
CA ALA A 125 -5.94 -3.91 7.43
C ALA A 125 -7.02 -3.76 8.52
N VAL A 126 -8.06 -4.61 8.50
CA VAL A 126 -9.05 -4.68 9.59
C VAL A 126 -8.37 -5.01 10.92
N GLY A 127 -7.50 -6.02 10.95
CA GLY A 127 -6.73 -6.37 12.15
C GLY A 127 -5.83 -5.24 12.65
N MET A 128 -5.16 -4.51 11.74
CA MET A 128 -4.32 -3.35 12.10
C MET A 128 -5.16 -2.20 12.69
N ALA A 129 -6.33 -1.91 12.12
CA ALA A 129 -7.25 -0.91 12.67
C ALA A 129 -7.81 -1.34 14.04
N MET A 130 -8.11 -2.63 14.24
CA MET A 130 -8.49 -3.16 15.55
C MET A 130 -7.39 -3.00 16.58
N ALA A 131 -6.13 -3.27 16.19
CA ALA A 131 -4.97 -3.11 17.07
C ALA A 131 -4.77 -1.65 17.48
N GLU A 132 -4.92 -0.71 16.54
CA GLU A 132 -4.86 0.72 16.81
C GLU A 132 -5.95 1.16 17.79
N ARG A 133 -7.24 0.83 17.54
CA ARG A 133 -8.34 1.15 18.45
C ARG A 133 -8.14 0.54 19.84
N HIS A 134 -7.60 -0.68 19.91
CA HIS A 134 -7.31 -1.35 21.19
C HIS A 134 -6.21 -0.64 21.98
N LEU A 135 -5.12 -0.25 21.31
CA LEU A 135 -3.99 0.42 21.95
C LEU A 135 -4.35 1.86 22.33
N ASN A 136 -5.06 2.58 21.46
CA ASN A 136 -5.60 3.91 21.77
C ASN A 136 -6.51 3.88 23.01
N ALA A 137 -7.42 2.90 23.13
CA ALA A 137 -8.27 2.77 24.32
C ALA A 137 -7.48 2.53 25.62
N ARG A 138 -6.24 2.01 25.53
CA ARG A 138 -5.37 1.78 26.70
C ARG A 138 -4.45 2.94 27.01
N PHE A 139 -3.96 3.64 26.00
CA PHE A 139 -2.86 4.59 26.12
C PHE A 139 -3.23 6.04 25.75
N GLY A 140 -4.39 6.26 25.14
CA GLY A 140 -4.90 7.58 24.75
C GLY A 140 -4.36 8.10 23.42
N ASP A 141 -5.00 9.19 22.95
CA ASP A 141 -4.73 9.83 21.66
C ASP A 141 -3.32 10.42 21.56
N ASP A 142 -2.71 10.82 22.68
CA ASP A 142 -1.37 11.39 22.71
C ASP A 142 -0.27 10.39 22.29
N LEU A 143 -0.55 9.08 22.39
CA LEU A 143 0.42 8.02 22.09
C LEU A 143 0.02 7.18 20.87
N VAL A 144 -1.28 7.02 20.61
CA VAL A 144 -1.78 6.16 19.53
C VAL A 144 -2.93 6.88 18.84
N ASP A 145 -2.68 7.46 17.67
CA ASP A 145 -3.69 8.12 16.83
C ASP A 145 -3.29 8.02 15.36
N HIS A 146 -3.36 6.80 14.81
CA HIS A 146 -3.04 6.53 13.41
C HIS A 146 -4.18 5.87 12.66
N LYS A 147 -4.13 6.00 11.34
CA LYS A 147 -5.10 5.43 10.41
C LYS A 147 -4.50 4.23 9.70
N THR A 148 -5.39 3.37 9.21
CA THR A 148 -5.05 2.27 8.33
C THR A 148 -5.71 2.50 6.98
N TYR A 149 -4.89 2.70 5.96
CA TYR A 149 -5.31 2.84 4.57
C TYR A 149 -5.06 1.55 3.80
N VAL A 150 -6.02 1.16 2.97
CA VAL A 150 -5.88 -0.03 2.13
C VAL A 150 -6.44 0.21 0.74
N ILE A 151 -5.64 -0.12 -0.28
CA ILE A 151 -6.11 -0.19 -1.66
C ILE A 151 -6.56 -1.61 -1.97
N VAL A 152 -7.79 -1.75 -2.43
CA VAL A 152 -8.40 -3.01 -2.89
C VAL A 152 -8.80 -2.88 -4.36
N GLY A 153 -8.83 -3.99 -5.08
CA GLY A 153 -9.47 -4.09 -6.40
C GLY A 153 -10.64 -5.07 -6.35
N ASP A 154 -11.31 -5.28 -7.48
CA ASP A 154 -12.48 -6.16 -7.60
C ASP A 154 -12.21 -7.58 -7.09
N GLY A 155 -11.06 -8.14 -7.47
CA GLY A 155 -10.58 -9.44 -7.00
C GLY A 155 -10.54 -9.57 -5.46
N CYS A 156 -10.17 -8.51 -4.75
CA CYS A 156 -10.17 -8.54 -3.29
C CYS A 156 -11.60 -8.58 -2.72
N LEU A 157 -12.54 -7.87 -3.33
CA LEU A 157 -13.93 -7.77 -2.83
C LEU A 157 -14.79 -8.97 -3.20
N MET A 158 -14.41 -9.76 -4.22
CA MET A 158 -15.06 -11.02 -4.53
C MET A 158 -14.64 -12.17 -3.60
N GLU A 159 -13.47 -12.10 -2.98
CA GLU A 159 -13.00 -13.12 -2.05
C GLU A 159 -13.81 -13.10 -0.75
N GLY A 160 -14.30 -14.27 -0.31
CA GLY A 160 -15.17 -14.39 0.87
C GLY A 160 -14.54 -13.86 2.16
N VAL A 161 -13.21 -14.01 2.32
CA VAL A 161 -12.46 -13.49 3.47
C VAL A 161 -12.58 -11.96 3.61
N SER A 162 -12.74 -11.24 2.49
CA SER A 162 -12.96 -9.80 2.54
C SER A 162 -14.31 -9.44 3.14
N GLN A 163 -15.35 -10.22 2.81
CA GLN A 163 -16.71 -10.00 3.30
C GLN A 163 -16.82 -10.28 4.80
N GLU A 164 -16.16 -11.34 5.27
CA GLU A 164 -16.04 -11.65 6.70
C GLU A 164 -15.38 -10.48 7.45
N ALA A 165 -14.22 -10.02 6.96
CA ALA A 165 -13.45 -8.97 7.61
C ALA A 165 -14.16 -7.61 7.58
N ILE A 166 -14.75 -7.20 6.45
CA ILE A 166 -15.47 -5.92 6.32
C ILE A 166 -16.75 -5.93 7.16
N THR A 167 -17.46 -7.07 7.24
CA THR A 167 -18.63 -7.22 8.14
C THR A 167 -18.21 -7.00 9.60
N LEU A 168 -17.09 -7.59 10.02
CA LEU A 168 -16.55 -7.39 11.36
C LEU A 168 -16.14 -5.92 11.60
N ALA A 169 -15.47 -5.30 10.63
CA ALA A 169 -15.07 -3.90 10.72
C ALA A 169 -16.26 -2.95 10.88
N GLY A 170 -17.35 -3.19 10.15
CA GLY A 170 -18.61 -2.46 10.29
C GLY A 170 -19.27 -2.68 11.65
N HIS A 171 -19.32 -3.93 12.13
CA HIS A 171 -19.82 -4.26 13.47
C HIS A 171 -19.06 -3.54 14.58
N MET A 172 -17.73 -3.50 14.47
CA MET A 172 -16.84 -2.86 15.44
C MET A 172 -16.71 -1.34 15.27
N LYS A 173 -17.33 -0.76 14.23
CA LYS A 173 -17.27 0.69 13.93
C LYS A 173 -15.83 1.21 13.83
N LEU A 174 -14.97 0.50 13.09
CA LEU A 174 -13.55 0.87 12.94
C LEU A 174 -13.40 2.16 12.10
N ASP A 175 -13.46 3.31 12.76
CA ASP A 175 -13.43 4.65 12.16
C ASP A 175 -12.04 5.10 11.66
N ARG A 176 -11.00 4.32 11.96
CA ARG A 176 -9.62 4.53 11.47
C ARG A 176 -9.25 3.66 10.27
N LEU A 177 -10.14 2.79 9.81
CA LEU A 177 -9.96 2.03 8.57
C LEU A 177 -10.52 2.81 7.38
N ILE A 178 -9.67 3.07 6.38
CA ILE A 178 -10.05 3.77 5.15
C ILE A 178 -9.71 2.89 3.95
N VAL A 179 -10.75 2.46 3.23
CA VAL A 179 -10.63 1.59 2.06
C VAL A 179 -10.76 2.41 0.79
N LEU A 180 -9.78 2.30 -0.10
CA LEU A 180 -9.81 2.84 -1.45
C LEU A 180 -10.03 1.67 -2.41
N TRP A 181 -11.20 1.61 -3.03
CA TRP A 181 -11.52 0.62 -4.05
C TRP A 181 -11.15 1.17 -5.43
N ASP A 182 -10.25 0.47 -6.12
CA ASP A 182 -9.99 0.64 -7.55
C ASP A 182 -11.13 0.00 -8.35
N ASP A 183 -12.27 0.70 -8.40
CA ASP A 183 -13.46 0.34 -9.19
C ASP A 183 -13.20 0.64 -10.67
N ASN A 184 -12.41 -0.21 -11.31
CA ASN A 184 -11.96 -0.03 -12.68
C ASN A 184 -12.71 -0.92 -13.69
N SER A 185 -13.63 -1.77 -13.21
CA SER A 185 -14.41 -2.72 -14.02
C SER A 185 -13.56 -3.75 -14.78
N VAL A 186 -12.36 -4.06 -14.30
CA VAL A 186 -11.42 -5.03 -14.90
C VAL A 186 -10.91 -5.98 -13.82
N THR A 187 -11.07 -7.28 -14.07
CA THR A 187 -10.67 -8.36 -13.16
C THR A 187 -9.41 -9.07 -13.60
#